data_AF-A0A1X0AV15-F1
#
_entry.id   AF-A0A1X0AV15-F1
#
_cell.length_a   1.000
_cell.length_b   1.000
_cell.length_c   1.000
_cell.angle_alpha   90.00
_cell.angle_beta   90.00
_cell.angle_gamma   90.00
#
_symmetry.space_group_name_H-M   'P 1'
#
loop_
_entity.id
_entity.type
_entity.pdbx_description
1 polymer ?
#
loop_
_entity_poly.entity_id
_entity_poly.type
_entity_poly.pdbx_seq_one_letter_code
_entity_poly.pdbx_strand_id
1 'polypeptide(L)'
;MDLVWGVVALTVATLTVLLAVRRFVMVGSQLVFSRYVAVGGLVAFSAYRDDSDSPGAYRVRFEVGGPGVFHNVTVQLFGVSETGGEQRPAVRHTMAAGDTPIEWTFRHPAEVAERAWVMVTWVRPYLQGVESEALAQWLPTGRLYEWRWYSETTRYVRTVTRFIARRSPVPLGASMRELPLYGRWRRTSSNTSADLLGPAATPPPTS
;
A
#
# COMPACT_ATOMS: atom_id res chain seq x y z
N MET A 1 27.92 12.07 45.64
CA MET A 1 27.27 12.54 44.39
C MET A 1 27.52 11.59 43.22
N ASP A 2 28.61 10.82 43.22
CA ASP A 2 29.01 9.94 42.11
C ASP A 2 28.03 8.79 41.82
N LEU A 3 27.35 8.27 42.85
CA LEU A 3 26.34 7.22 42.69
C LEU A 3 25.12 7.70 41.88
N VAL A 4 24.64 8.93 42.15
CA VAL A 4 23.47 9.51 41.47
C VAL A 4 23.80 9.78 40.00
N TRP A 5 24.99 10.33 39.72
CA TRP A 5 25.46 10.55 38.34
C TRP A 5 25.69 9.24 37.58
N GLY A 6 26.15 8.19 38.26
CA GLY A 6 26.28 6.85 37.68
C GLY A 6 24.94 6.24 37.26
N VAL A 7 23.90 6.39 38.09
CA VAL A 7 22.53 5.91 37.78
C VAL A 7 21.92 6.70 36.61
N VAL A 8 22.15 8.02 36.57
CA VAL A 8 21.70 8.86 35.44
C VAL A 8 22.41 8.49 34.14
N ALA A 9 23.72 8.27 34.16
CA ALA A 9 24.47 7.86 32.98
C ALA A 9 24.01 6.48 32.48
N LEU A 10 23.77 5.53 33.38
CA LEU A 10 23.28 4.19 33.03
C LEU A 10 21.88 4.24 32.40
N THR A 11 20.97 5.04 32.94
CA THR A 11 19.61 5.19 32.39
C THR A 11 19.61 5.85 31.02
N VAL A 12 20.41 6.91 30.81
CA VAL A 12 20.57 7.55 29.49
C VAL A 12 21.17 6.59 28.47
N ALA A 13 22.20 5.83 28.85
CA ALA A 13 22.81 4.84 27.97
C ALA A 13 21.80 3.75 27.58
N THR A 14 21.04 3.23 28.55
CA THR A 14 20.02 2.19 28.31
C THR A 14 18.91 2.69 27.40
N LEU A 15 18.43 3.92 27.61
CA LEU A 15 17.42 4.55 26.76
C LEU A 15 17.93 4.74 25.33
N THR A 16 19.18 5.18 25.17
CA THR A 16 19.80 5.40 23.86
C THR A 16 19.94 4.08 23.09
N VAL A 17 20.36 3.01 23.76
CA VAL A 17 20.43 1.67 23.17
C VAL A 17 19.05 1.17 22.78
N LEU A 18 18.03 1.34 23.63
CA LEU A 18 16.65 0.96 23.30
C LEU A 18 16.10 1.73 22.08
N LEU A 19 16.40 3.03 21.97
CA LEU A 19 16.01 3.84 20.81
C LEU A 19 16.75 3.41 19.54
N ALA A 20 18.05 3.11 19.64
CA ALA A 20 18.85 2.61 18.52
C ALA A 20 18.36 1.24 18.05
N VAL A 21 18.11 0.31 18.97
CA VAL A 21 17.53 -1.01 18.67
C VAL A 21 16.15 -0.86 18.06
N ARG A 22 15.28 0.00 18.61
CA ARG A 22 13.96 0.27 18.02
C ARG A 22 14.08 0.81 16.60
N ARG A 23 15.02 1.73 16.34
CA ARG A 23 15.28 2.27 15.01
C ARG A 23 15.83 1.20 14.06
N PHE A 24 16.73 0.34 14.54
CA PHE A 24 17.27 -0.77 13.76
C PHE A 24 16.22 -1.84 13.46
N VAL A 25 15.32 -2.11 14.40
CA VAL A 25 14.17 -3.00 14.21
C VAL A 25 13.17 -2.37 13.26
N MET A 26 12.92 -1.04 13.31
CA MET A 26 12.07 -0.36 12.32
C MET A 26 12.70 -0.38 10.92
N VAL A 27 13.99 -0.07 10.79
CA VAL A 27 14.70 -0.07 9.51
C VAL A 27 14.84 -1.48 8.97
N GLY A 28 15.22 -2.44 9.81
CA GLY A 28 15.36 -3.85 9.47
C GLY A 28 14.01 -4.50 9.15
N SER A 29 12.95 -4.15 9.88
CA SER A 29 11.59 -4.58 9.52
C SER A 29 11.17 -3.93 8.20
N GLN A 30 11.43 -2.65 7.94
CA GLN A 30 11.16 -2.07 6.61
C GLN A 30 11.95 -2.76 5.48
N LEU A 31 13.20 -3.15 5.72
CA LEU A 31 14.04 -3.86 4.75
C LEU A 31 13.54 -5.29 4.50
N VAL A 32 13.19 -6.02 5.55
CA VAL A 32 12.63 -7.39 5.48
C VAL A 32 11.19 -7.38 4.95
N PHE A 33 10.37 -6.38 5.28
CA PHE A 33 9.02 -6.20 4.74
C PHE A 33 9.03 -5.69 3.29
N SER A 34 10.04 -4.93 2.85
CA SER A 34 10.23 -4.63 1.41
C SER A 34 10.51 -5.91 0.60
N ARG A 35 10.99 -6.96 1.29
CA ARG A 35 11.35 -8.24 0.70
C ARG A 35 10.36 -9.37 0.95
N TYR A 36 9.21 -9.14 1.59
CA TYR A 36 8.23 -10.20 1.86
C TYR A 36 6.77 -9.84 1.55
N VAL A 37 6.27 -10.55 0.52
CA VAL A 37 4.97 -11.23 0.47
C VAL A 37 3.73 -10.34 0.64
N ALA A 38 3.43 -9.55 -0.39
CA ALA A 38 2.04 -9.25 -0.66
C ALA A 38 1.50 -10.33 -1.63
N VAL A 39 0.50 -11.09 -1.19
CA VAL A 39 -0.10 -12.23 -1.92
C VAL A 39 0.84 -13.42 -2.17
N GLY A 40 1.15 -14.19 -1.12
CA GLY A 40 1.71 -15.55 -1.25
C GLY A 40 3.19 -15.66 -1.67
N GLY A 41 3.97 -14.58 -1.62
CA GLY A 41 5.41 -14.58 -1.95
C GLY A 41 5.72 -14.45 -3.42
N LEU A 42 4.79 -13.84 -4.16
CA LEU A 42 4.85 -13.78 -5.61
C LEU A 42 5.20 -12.41 -6.18
N VAL A 43 5.29 -11.36 -5.37
CA VAL A 43 5.68 -10.02 -5.84
C VAL A 43 6.50 -9.26 -4.82
N ALA A 44 7.38 -8.39 -5.33
CA ALA A 44 8.09 -7.36 -4.58
C ALA A 44 7.71 -5.98 -5.16
N PHE A 45 7.27 -5.07 -4.30
CA PHE A 45 6.84 -3.73 -4.69
C PHE A 45 7.42 -2.70 -3.74
N SER A 46 8.05 -1.66 -4.31
CA SER A 46 8.62 -0.56 -3.56
C SER A 46 8.50 0.75 -4.33
N ALA A 47 8.20 1.82 -3.59
CA ALA A 47 8.25 3.19 -4.01
C ALA A 47 8.94 3.99 -2.90
N TYR A 48 10.07 4.60 -3.21
CA TYR A 48 10.84 5.39 -2.25
C TYR A 48 11.40 6.64 -2.89
N ARG A 49 11.69 7.62 -2.04
CA ARG A 49 12.35 8.85 -2.46
C ARG A 49 13.83 8.58 -2.66
N ASP A 50 14.34 8.92 -3.83
CA ASP A 50 15.74 8.78 -4.21
C ASP A 50 16.32 10.17 -4.51
N ASP A 51 16.86 10.82 -3.48
CA ASP A 51 17.50 12.13 -3.62
C ASP A 51 18.95 12.04 -4.14
N SER A 52 19.46 10.83 -4.44
CA SER A 52 20.86 10.64 -4.87
C SER A 52 21.11 11.14 -6.30
N ASP A 53 20.20 10.83 -7.23
CA ASP A 53 20.30 11.24 -8.63
C ASP A 53 19.69 12.64 -8.86
N SER A 54 18.62 12.98 -8.14
CA SER A 54 17.92 14.26 -8.27
C SER A 54 17.06 14.54 -7.05
N PRO A 55 17.12 15.75 -6.46
CA PRO A 55 16.28 16.09 -5.32
C PRO A 55 14.79 16.02 -5.70
N GLY A 56 14.00 15.30 -4.89
CA GLY A 56 12.57 15.12 -5.12
C GLY A 56 12.20 14.05 -6.17
N ALA A 57 13.17 13.23 -6.59
CA ALA A 57 12.87 12.06 -7.40
C ALA A 57 12.32 10.91 -6.54
N TYR A 58 11.36 10.18 -7.08
CA TYR A 58 10.78 8.97 -6.52
C TYR A 58 11.06 7.83 -7.49
N ARG A 59 11.61 6.73 -6.97
CA ARG A 59 11.85 5.50 -7.72
C ARG A 59 10.83 4.45 -7.29
N VAL A 60 10.13 3.93 -8.28
CA VAL A 60 9.20 2.80 -8.16
C VAL A 60 9.82 1.59 -8.80
N ARG A 61 9.73 0.45 -8.11
CA ARG A 61 10.11 -0.85 -8.63
C ARG A 61 9.06 -1.90 -8.27
N PHE A 62 8.61 -2.62 -9.29
CA PHE A 62 7.74 -3.79 -9.15
C PHE A 62 8.37 -4.99 -9.84
N GLU A 63 8.41 -6.11 -9.13
CA GLU A 63 9.02 -7.37 -9.57
C GLU A 63 8.12 -8.54 -9.19
N VAL A 64 8.03 -9.53 -10.08
CA VAL A 64 7.29 -10.78 -9.83
C VAL A 64 8.28 -11.84 -9.39
N GLY A 65 7.92 -12.57 -8.33
CA GLY A 65 8.63 -13.74 -7.82
C GLY A 65 7.76 -14.99 -7.86
N GLY A 66 8.39 -16.16 -7.72
CA GLY A 66 7.71 -17.46 -7.68
C GLY A 66 7.04 -17.89 -9.00
N PRO A 67 6.29 -19.01 -8.99
CA PRO A 67 5.84 -19.67 -10.22
C PRO A 67 4.62 -19.03 -10.91
N GLY A 68 4.12 -17.91 -10.41
CA GLY A 68 2.88 -17.29 -10.90
C GLY A 68 3.09 -16.46 -12.18
N VAL A 69 2.08 -16.46 -13.05
CA VAL A 69 1.99 -15.54 -14.21
C VAL A 69 0.91 -14.50 -13.93
N PHE A 70 1.29 -13.23 -14.07
CA PHE A 70 0.48 -12.07 -13.78
C PHE A 70 0.04 -11.46 -15.09
N HIS A 71 -1.24 -11.14 -15.23
CA HIS A 71 -1.79 -10.57 -16.46
C HIS A 71 -2.13 -9.09 -16.29
N ASN A 72 -1.94 -8.30 -17.35
CA ASN A 72 -2.29 -6.88 -17.40
C ASN A 72 -1.76 -6.10 -16.17
N VAL A 73 -0.47 -6.23 -15.90
CA VAL A 73 0.21 -5.50 -14.83
C VAL A 73 0.27 -4.03 -15.22
N THR A 74 -0.29 -3.16 -14.38
CA THR A 74 -0.27 -1.71 -14.58
C THR A 74 0.24 -1.01 -13.32
N VAL A 75 1.06 0.02 -13.50
CA VAL A 75 1.54 0.89 -12.43
C VAL A 75 0.99 2.28 -12.63
N GLN A 76 0.41 2.86 -11.58
CA GLN A 76 -0.32 4.11 -11.64
C GLN A 76 0.01 4.99 -10.44
N LEU A 77 0.13 6.30 -10.67
CA LEU A 77 0.26 7.32 -9.64
C LEU A 77 -1.07 8.04 -9.47
N PHE A 78 -1.49 8.25 -8.22
CA PHE A 78 -2.73 8.92 -7.83
C PHE A 78 -2.44 10.05 -6.85
N GLY A 79 -3.40 10.97 -6.72
CA GLY A 79 -3.34 12.07 -5.75
C GLY A 79 -2.50 13.27 -6.21
N VAL A 80 -2.03 13.26 -7.46
CA VAL A 80 -1.27 14.33 -8.10
C VAL A 80 -1.84 14.58 -9.50
N SER A 81 -1.82 15.83 -9.96
CA SER A 81 -2.14 16.14 -11.36
C SER A 81 -0.97 15.75 -12.24
N GLU A 82 -1.22 15.14 -13.39
CA GLU A 82 -0.22 14.83 -14.43
C GLU A 82 0.36 16.14 -14.97
N THR A 83 1.28 16.74 -14.22
CA THR A 83 1.90 18.03 -14.49
C THR A 83 3.37 17.78 -14.78
N GLY A 84 3.62 17.24 -15.96
CA GLY A 84 4.96 16.90 -16.43
C GLY A 84 4.88 15.63 -17.25
N GLY A 85 5.48 15.63 -18.44
CA GLY A 85 5.51 14.52 -19.40
C GLY A 85 6.26 13.27 -18.91
N GLU A 86 6.08 12.88 -17.67
CA GLU A 86 6.59 11.66 -17.07
C GLU A 86 5.86 10.49 -17.68
N GLN A 87 6.56 9.79 -18.54
CA GLN A 87 5.97 8.67 -19.26
C GLN A 87 5.68 7.54 -18.27
N ARG A 88 4.39 7.34 -17.99
CA ARG A 88 3.91 6.21 -17.19
C ARG A 88 4.39 4.90 -17.84
N PRO A 89 4.78 3.89 -17.04
CA PRO A 89 5.10 2.58 -17.56
C PRO A 89 3.97 2.02 -18.42
N ALA A 90 4.32 1.47 -19.57
CA ALA A 90 3.36 0.78 -20.41
C ALA A 90 2.76 -0.42 -19.66
N VAL A 91 1.51 -0.73 -19.98
CA VAL A 91 0.83 -1.93 -19.47
C VAL A 91 1.61 -3.16 -19.91
N ARG A 92 1.94 -4.03 -18.96
CA ARG A 92 2.54 -5.34 -19.26
C ARG A 92 1.46 -6.40 -19.28
N HIS A 93 1.13 -6.91 -20.45
CA HIS A 93 0.08 -7.93 -20.61
C HIS A 93 0.38 -9.21 -19.85
N THR A 94 1.66 -9.57 -19.70
CA THR A 94 2.14 -10.71 -18.92
C THR A 94 3.40 -10.33 -18.16
N MET A 95 3.52 -10.85 -16.94
CA MET A 95 4.75 -10.77 -16.15
C MET A 95 4.89 -12.01 -15.27
N ALA A 96 6.06 -12.63 -15.27
CA ALA A 96 6.41 -13.81 -14.48
C ALA A 96 7.76 -13.61 -13.77
N ALA A 97 8.13 -14.55 -12.90
CA ALA A 97 9.43 -14.51 -12.26
C ALA A 97 10.56 -14.64 -13.30
N GLY A 98 11.56 -13.77 -13.18
CA GLY A 98 12.69 -13.67 -14.11
C GLY A 98 12.51 -12.61 -15.20
N ASP A 99 11.29 -12.08 -15.39
CA ASP A 99 11.09 -10.94 -16.27
C ASP A 99 11.74 -9.67 -15.71
N THR A 100 12.15 -8.76 -16.60
CA THR A 100 12.70 -7.46 -16.20
C THR A 100 11.71 -6.73 -15.30
N PRO A 101 12.13 -6.18 -14.15
CA PRO A 101 11.23 -5.43 -13.27
C PRO A 101 10.61 -4.23 -14.00
N ILE A 102 9.43 -3.81 -13.54
CA ILE A 102 8.88 -2.50 -13.93
C ILE A 102 9.56 -1.47 -13.04
N GLU A 103 10.32 -0.58 -13.67
CA GLU A 103 10.97 0.54 -13.01
C GLU A 103 10.41 1.85 -13.55
N TRP A 104 10.13 2.77 -12.64
CA TRP A 104 9.59 4.07 -13.00
C TRP A 104 10.15 5.13 -12.07
N THR A 105 10.63 6.22 -12.65
CA THR A 105 11.12 7.37 -11.89
C THR A 105 10.32 8.59 -12.27
N PHE A 106 9.82 9.30 -11.28
CA PHE A 106 9.09 10.56 -11.43
C PHE A 106 9.55 11.56 -10.38
N ARG A 107 9.26 12.84 -10.60
CA ARG A 107 9.70 13.97 -9.80
C ARG A 107 8.50 14.80 -9.39
N HIS A 108 8.27 14.86 -8.09
CA HIS A 108 7.25 15.73 -7.53
C HIS A 108 7.80 16.49 -6.32
N PRO A 109 7.37 17.75 -6.13
CA PRO A 109 7.64 18.49 -4.90
C PRO A 109 7.13 17.69 -3.69
N ALA A 110 7.83 17.81 -2.56
CA ALA A 110 7.48 17.09 -1.34
C ALA A 110 6.03 17.34 -0.90
N GLU A 111 5.55 18.58 -1.05
CA GLU A 111 4.18 19.02 -0.73
C GLU A 111 3.11 18.29 -1.56
N VAL A 112 3.39 18.04 -2.84
CA VAL A 112 2.49 17.31 -3.74
C VAL A 112 2.55 15.81 -3.43
N ALA A 113 3.75 15.31 -3.12
CA ALA A 113 3.96 13.93 -2.72
C ALA A 113 3.23 13.57 -1.42
N GLU A 114 2.89 14.53 -0.55
CA GLU A 114 2.11 14.30 0.69
C GLU A 114 0.80 13.55 0.46
N ARG A 115 0.19 13.74 -0.72
CA ARG A 115 -1.10 13.14 -1.10
C ARG A 115 -0.94 12.02 -2.13
N ALA A 116 0.28 11.69 -2.51
CA ALA A 116 0.57 10.82 -3.63
C ALA A 116 0.63 9.34 -3.25
N TRP A 117 0.11 8.52 -4.14
CA TRP A 117 0.08 7.07 -4.00
C TRP A 117 0.49 6.39 -5.28
N VAL A 118 1.35 5.38 -5.17
CA VAL A 118 1.66 4.49 -6.30
C VAL A 118 0.87 3.21 -6.10
N MET A 119 0.11 2.81 -7.12
CA MET A 119 -0.65 1.58 -7.14
C MET A 119 -0.15 0.69 -8.27
N VAL A 120 -0.05 -0.61 -7.99
CA VAL A 120 0.13 -1.65 -8.99
C VAL A 120 -1.11 -2.51 -9.00
N THR A 121 -1.65 -2.78 -10.18
CA THR A 121 -2.78 -3.69 -10.38
C THR A 121 -2.39 -4.81 -11.33
N TRP A 122 -2.96 -5.98 -11.13
CA TRP A 122 -2.83 -7.09 -12.08
C TRP A 122 -4.05 -7.99 -11.99
N VAL A 123 -4.13 -8.92 -12.92
CA VAL A 123 -5.19 -9.90 -13.03
C VAL A 123 -4.59 -11.29 -12.84
N ARG A 124 -5.19 -12.08 -11.96
CA ARG A 124 -4.83 -13.49 -11.75
C ARG A 124 -6.01 -14.39 -12.13
N PRO A 125 -5.81 -15.42 -12.96
CA PRO A 125 -6.77 -16.50 -13.07
C PRO A 125 -6.80 -17.25 -11.73
N TYR A 126 -7.97 -17.29 -11.08
CA TYR A 126 -8.18 -18.01 -9.82
C TYR A 126 -9.36 -18.97 -9.98
N LEU A 127 -9.06 -20.26 -10.02
CA LEU A 127 -10.03 -21.33 -10.29
C LEU A 127 -10.83 -21.06 -11.58
N GLN A 128 -12.15 -20.85 -11.47
CA GLN A 128 -13.06 -20.58 -12.58
C GLN A 128 -13.28 -19.08 -12.84
N GLY A 129 -12.56 -18.21 -12.11
CA GLY A 129 -12.77 -16.77 -12.13
C GLY A 129 -11.51 -15.97 -12.44
N VAL A 130 -11.72 -14.68 -12.64
CA VAL A 130 -10.68 -13.68 -12.87
C VAL A 130 -10.77 -12.67 -11.73
N GLU A 131 -9.76 -12.66 -10.86
CA GLU A 131 -9.69 -11.68 -9.77
C GLU A 131 -8.61 -10.63 -10.08
N SER A 132 -8.97 -9.36 -9.95
CA SER A 132 -8.01 -8.26 -10.07
C SER A 132 -7.39 -7.99 -8.70
N GLU A 133 -6.09 -8.10 -8.59
CA GLU A 133 -5.35 -7.81 -7.36
C GLU A 133 -4.72 -6.42 -7.47
N ALA A 134 -4.51 -5.77 -6.33
CA ALA A 134 -3.86 -4.48 -6.30
C ALA A 134 -3.05 -4.27 -5.03
N LEU A 135 -1.93 -3.56 -5.17
CA LEU A 135 -1.11 -3.03 -4.09
C LEU A 135 -1.02 -1.53 -4.25
N ALA A 136 -1.09 -0.80 -3.14
CA ALA A 136 -0.89 0.63 -3.12
C ALA A 136 0.11 1.02 -2.03
N GLN A 137 1.03 1.93 -2.35
CA GLN A 137 1.96 2.48 -1.39
C GLN A 137 1.77 3.99 -1.27
N TRP A 138 1.55 4.45 -0.04
CA TRP A 138 1.52 5.87 0.32
C TRP A 138 2.96 6.40 0.30
N LEU A 139 3.30 7.35 -0.57
CA LEU A 139 4.68 7.81 -0.76
C LEU A 139 5.31 8.41 0.52
N PRO A 140 4.70 9.39 1.20
CA PRO A 140 5.22 10.01 2.43
C PRO A 140 5.63 9.09 3.55
N THR A 141 4.85 8.03 3.80
CA THR A 141 5.06 7.14 4.95
C THR A 141 5.62 5.79 4.54
N GLY A 142 5.71 5.52 3.23
CA GLY A 142 6.05 4.23 2.67
C GLY A 142 5.07 3.11 3.05
N ARG A 143 3.87 3.44 3.54
CA ARG A 143 2.90 2.42 4.00
C ARG A 143 2.31 1.66 2.82
N LEU A 144 2.38 0.33 2.90
CA LEU A 144 1.87 -0.59 1.89
C LEU A 144 0.47 -1.12 2.26
N TYR A 145 -0.40 -1.14 1.27
CA TYR A 145 -1.78 -1.60 1.36
C TYR A 145 -2.05 -2.65 0.28
N GLU A 146 -2.74 -3.72 0.63
CA GLU A 146 -3.27 -4.75 -0.28
C GLU A 146 -4.77 -4.57 -0.47
N TRP A 147 -5.24 -4.74 -1.71
CA TRP A 147 -6.67 -4.86 -1.98
C TRP A 147 -7.13 -6.28 -1.66
N ARG A 148 -8.19 -6.41 -0.86
CA ARG A 148 -8.82 -7.69 -0.54
C ARG A 148 -10.28 -7.68 -0.95
N TRP A 149 -10.63 -8.61 -1.85
CA TRP A 149 -12.02 -8.88 -2.19
C TRP A 149 -12.76 -9.45 -0.98
N TYR A 150 -14.02 -9.05 -0.87
CA TYR A 150 -14.95 -9.72 0.02
C TYR A 150 -15.38 -11.04 -0.60
N SER A 151 -15.55 -12.07 0.24
CA SER A 151 -16.20 -13.30 -0.16
C SER A 151 -17.60 -13.03 -0.70
N GLU A 152 -18.11 -13.93 -1.52
CA GLU A 152 -19.45 -13.82 -2.09
C GLU A 152 -20.52 -13.64 -1.00
N THR A 153 -20.43 -14.42 0.09
CA THR A 153 -21.33 -14.28 1.25
C THR A 153 -21.25 -12.89 1.86
N THR A 154 -20.05 -12.35 2.05
CA THR A 154 -19.85 -11.02 2.65
C THR A 154 -20.40 -9.93 1.73
N ARG A 155 -20.20 -10.06 0.41
CA ARG A 155 -20.75 -9.15 -0.60
C ARG A 155 -22.28 -9.19 -0.60
N TYR A 156 -22.87 -10.38 -0.56
CA TYR A 156 -24.32 -10.56 -0.50
C TYR A 156 -24.92 -9.89 0.75
N VAL A 157 -24.40 -10.21 1.93
CA VAL A 157 -24.88 -9.63 3.21
C VAL A 157 -24.80 -8.11 3.18
N ARG A 158 -23.67 -7.54 2.74
CA ARG A 158 -23.48 -6.08 2.65
C ARG A 158 -24.44 -5.42 1.66
N THR A 159 -24.76 -6.10 0.56
CA THR A 159 -25.73 -5.62 -0.43
C THR A 159 -27.12 -5.53 0.17
N VAL A 160 -27.55 -6.59 0.88
CA VAL A 160 -28.83 -6.61 1.59
C VAL A 160 -28.87 -5.53 2.69
N THR A 161 -27.80 -5.39 3.48
CA THR A 161 -27.70 -4.33 4.50
C THR A 161 -27.82 -2.93 3.89
N ARG A 162 -27.11 -2.65 2.78
CA ARG A 162 -27.24 -1.37 2.06
C ARG A 162 -28.67 -1.13 1.59
N PHE A 163 -29.32 -2.14 1.02
CA PHE A 163 -30.68 -2.04 0.51
C PHE A 163 -31.67 -1.71 1.64
N ILE A 164 -31.60 -2.42 2.76
CA ILE A 164 -32.44 -2.15 3.95
C ILE A 164 -32.15 -0.75 4.51
N ALA A 165 -30.88 -0.37 4.64
CA ALA A 165 -30.49 0.93 5.18
C ALA A 165 -30.93 2.12 4.31
N ARG A 166 -30.99 1.95 2.98
CA ARG A 166 -31.50 2.96 2.05
C ARG A 166 -33.02 3.09 2.08
N ARG A 167 -33.72 1.98 2.37
CA ARG A 167 -35.19 1.95 2.44
C ARG A 167 -35.73 2.33 3.82
N SER A 168 -34.90 2.30 4.86
CA SER A 168 -35.26 2.70 6.21
C SER A 168 -35.25 4.24 6.38
N PRO A 169 -36.31 4.84 6.95
CA PRO A 169 -36.38 6.27 7.23
C PRO A 169 -35.50 6.71 8.41
N VAL A 170 -34.83 5.78 9.10
CA VAL A 170 -34.04 6.08 10.30
C VAL A 170 -32.66 6.67 9.92
N PRO A 171 -32.25 7.84 10.47
CA PRO A 171 -30.98 8.50 10.14
C PRO A 171 -29.72 7.77 10.65
N LEU A 172 -29.85 6.83 11.59
CA LEU A 172 -28.74 6.06 12.20
C LEU A 172 -27.97 5.16 11.22
N GLY A 173 -28.42 5.03 9.98
CA GLY A 173 -27.85 4.12 8.98
C GLY A 173 -26.98 4.78 7.91
N ALA A 174 -26.59 6.06 8.01
CA ALA A 174 -25.83 6.74 6.96
C ALA A 174 -24.56 5.97 6.54
N SER A 175 -23.76 5.50 7.51
CA SER A 175 -22.59 4.65 7.25
C SER A 175 -22.95 3.28 6.64
N MET A 176 -24.14 2.75 6.94
CA MET A 176 -24.63 1.49 6.39
C MET A 176 -25.08 1.62 4.93
N ARG A 177 -25.53 2.81 4.50
CA ARG A 177 -25.93 3.10 3.11
C ARG A 177 -24.74 3.12 2.15
N GLU A 178 -23.55 3.37 2.69
CA GLU A 178 -22.30 3.53 1.94
C GLU A 178 -21.30 2.40 2.18
N LEU A 179 -21.71 1.27 2.78
CA LEU A 179 -20.82 0.12 3.03
C LEU A 179 -20.10 -0.39 1.77
N PRO A 180 -18.76 -0.45 1.72
CA PRO A 180 -18.06 -0.97 0.55
C PRO A 180 -18.51 -2.39 0.23
N LEU A 181 -18.82 -2.69 -1.03
CA LEU A 181 -19.46 -3.95 -1.45
C LEU A 181 -18.46 -4.99 -1.96
N TYR A 182 -17.41 -4.53 -2.64
CA TYR A 182 -16.57 -5.42 -3.42
C TYR A 182 -15.33 -5.89 -2.68
N GLY A 183 -14.70 -4.98 -1.94
CA GLY A 183 -13.49 -5.29 -1.19
C GLY A 183 -13.09 -4.13 -0.31
N ARG A 184 -11.89 -4.23 0.24
CA ARG A 184 -11.28 -3.19 1.08
C ARG A 184 -9.77 -3.21 0.93
N TRP A 185 -9.17 -2.05 1.17
CA TRP A 185 -7.75 -1.94 1.43
C TRP A 185 -7.43 -2.46 2.83
N ARG A 186 -6.35 -3.22 2.93
CA ARG A 186 -5.80 -3.70 4.20
C ARG A 186 -4.32 -3.39 4.22
N ARG A 187 -3.84 -2.85 5.34
CA ARG A 187 -2.40 -2.65 5.54
C ARG A 187 -1.70 -3.99 5.69
N THR A 188 -0.61 -4.22 4.97
CA THR A 188 0.12 -5.52 5.02
C THR A 188 0.73 -5.82 6.38
N SER A 189 1.00 -4.79 7.19
CA SER A 189 1.66 -4.90 8.50
C SER A 189 0.70 -4.81 9.71
N SER A 190 -0.62 -4.73 9.53
CA SER A 190 -1.57 -4.58 10.65
C SER A 190 -2.85 -5.41 10.48
N ASN A 191 -3.37 -5.88 11.61
CA ASN A 191 -4.63 -6.64 11.70
C ASN A 191 -5.79 -5.80 12.28
N THR A 192 -5.59 -4.52 12.57
CA THR A 192 -6.59 -3.69 13.27
C THR A 192 -7.52 -2.98 12.29
N SER A 193 -8.82 -2.89 12.63
CA SER A 193 -9.85 -2.27 11.80
C SER A 193 -9.68 -0.74 11.61
N ALA A 194 -8.97 -0.06 12.50
CA ALA A 194 -8.68 1.38 12.35
C ALA A 194 -7.67 1.68 11.23
N ASP A 195 -6.82 0.71 10.88
CA ASP A 195 -5.84 0.84 9.79
C ASP A 195 -6.46 0.60 8.39
N LEU A 196 -7.79 0.41 8.33
CA LEU A 196 -8.58 0.20 7.11
C LEU A 196 -8.84 1.47 6.31
N LEU A 197 -8.42 2.64 6.81
CA LEU A 197 -8.38 3.89 6.05
C LEU A 197 -7.19 3.87 5.08
N GLY A 198 -7.17 2.85 4.21
CA GLY A 198 -6.40 2.88 2.97
C GLY A 198 -7.07 3.81 1.95
N PRO A 199 -6.65 3.80 0.68
CA PRO A 199 -7.06 4.78 -0.33
C PRO A 199 -8.56 4.85 -0.65
N ALA A 200 -9.43 4.08 0.03
CA ALA A 200 -10.89 4.14 -0.08
C ALA A 200 -11.52 5.49 0.34
N ALA A 201 -10.79 6.37 1.03
CA ALA A 201 -11.23 7.77 1.21
C ALA A 201 -11.05 8.63 -0.05
N THR A 202 -10.41 8.08 -1.09
CA THR A 202 -10.28 8.69 -2.41
C THR A 202 -10.97 7.76 -3.41
N PRO A 203 -12.09 8.16 -4.04
CA PRO A 203 -12.66 7.37 -5.13
C PRO A 203 -11.61 7.15 -6.23
N PRO A 204 -11.67 6.05 -7.00
CA PRO A 204 -10.86 5.95 -8.21
C PRO A 204 -11.16 7.19 -9.07
N PRO A 205 -10.14 7.87 -9.62
CA PRO A 205 -10.35 9.07 -10.42
C PRO A 205 -11.32 8.74 -11.55
N THR A 206 -12.38 9.53 -11.65
CA THR A 206 -13.23 9.56 -12.83
C THR A 206 -12.39 10.10 -13.98
N SER A 207 -12.36 9.36 -15.08
CA SER A 207 -11.86 9.88 -16.37
C SER A 207 -12.69 11.07 -16.83
#